data_AF-A0A930GZQ4-F1
#
_entry.id   AF-A0A930GZQ4-F1
#
_cell.length_a   1.000
_cell.length_b   1.000
_cell.length_c   1.000
_cell.angle_alpha   90.00
_cell.angle_beta   90.00
_cell.angle_gamma   90.00
#
_symmetry.space_group_name_H-M   'P 1'
#
loop_
_entity.id
_entity.type
_entity.pdbx_description
1 polymer ?
#
loop_
_entity_poly.entity_id
_entity_poly.type
_entity_poly.pdbx_seq_one_letter_code
_entity_poly.pdbx_strand_id
1 'polypeptide(L)'
;MKKKILVAGLIAMLSTASVMPVFAREGAIAWGGSSTNAAETDGHWVANRDGSWSFVSNQNGAPIKGWIVNQHQWYFIGDNGRMVTGWQFLNKCWYYFSAQKMENQPVGSLYVNKVTPDGYRVDSNGIWIS
;
A
#
# COMPACT_ATOMS: atom_id res chain seq x y z
N MET A 1 11.52 0.25 49.48
CA MET A 1 11.16 1.54 48.82
C MET A 1 11.11 1.28 47.31
N LYS A 2 9.92 1.25 46.71
CA LYS A 2 9.71 0.86 45.30
C LYS A 2 9.69 2.10 44.40
N LYS A 3 10.56 2.16 43.38
CA LYS A 3 10.62 3.28 42.41
C LYS A 3 9.48 3.14 41.40
N LYS A 4 8.82 4.27 41.12
CA LYS A 4 7.64 4.39 40.25
C LYS A 4 8.03 4.30 38.76
N ILE A 5 7.09 3.72 38.02
CA ILE A 5 7.07 3.44 36.58
C ILE A 5 6.85 4.72 35.77
N LEU A 6 7.46 4.80 34.57
CA LEU A 6 6.94 5.56 33.43
C LEU A 6 6.95 4.64 32.21
N VAL A 7 5.81 3.98 31.98
CA VAL A 7 5.45 3.39 30.69
C VAL A 7 4.65 4.47 29.98
N ALA A 8 5.22 5.08 28.95
CA ALA A 8 4.50 5.96 28.07
C ALA A 8 3.65 5.10 27.12
N GLY A 9 2.39 4.91 27.47
CA GLY A 9 1.38 4.39 26.56
C GLY A 9 0.90 5.51 25.64
N LEU A 10 0.92 5.27 24.33
CA LEU A 10 0.01 5.92 23.39
C LEU A 10 -0.86 4.83 22.78
N ILE A 11 -1.99 4.55 23.44
CA ILE A 11 -3.08 3.77 22.88
C ILE A 11 -3.94 4.76 22.11
N ALA A 12 -3.85 4.74 20.78
CA ALA A 12 -4.90 5.26 19.91
C ALA A 12 -5.68 4.05 19.39
N MET A 13 -6.87 3.81 19.93
CA MET A 13 -7.84 2.84 19.42
C MET A 13 -9.06 3.58 18.86
N LEU A 14 -9.37 3.26 17.60
CA LEU A 14 -10.67 3.06 16.94
C LEU A 14 -10.70 3.71 15.55
N SER A 15 -10.49 2.91 14.52
CA SER A 15 -11.32 2.96 13.33
C SER A 15 -11.44 1.55 12.79
N THR A 16 -12.61 1.27 12.19
CA THR A 16 -13.06 -0.02 11.66
C THR A 16 -11.91 -0.89 11.14
N ALA A 17 -11.89 -2.17 11.55
CA ALA A 17 -10.95 -3.16 11.04
C ALA A 17 -10.98 -3.14 9.50
N SER A 18 -10.05 -2.39 8.94
CA SER A 18 -9.80 -2.35 7.51
C SER A 18 -9.22 -3.72 7.20
N VAL A 19 -9.81 -4.43 6.26
CA VAL A 19 -9.24 -5.69 5.78
C VAL A 19 -7.93 -5.33 5.10
N MET A 20 -6.85 -5.23 5.89
CA MET A 20 -5.51 -5.06 5.37
C MET A 20 -5.14 -6.38 4.70
N PRO A 21 -4.46 -6.36 3.55
CA PRO A 21 -3.94 -7.57 2.97
C PRO A 21 -3.05 -8.25 4.01
N VAL A 22 -3.24 -9.56 4.16
CA VAL A 22 -2.56 -10.42 5.14
C VAL A 22 -1.03 -10.21 5.16
N PHE A 23 -0.43 -9.78 4.04
CA PHE A 23 1.00 -9.49 3.88
C PHE A 23 1.46 -8.09 4.38
N ALA A 24 0.55 -7.21 4.79
CA ALA A 24 0.86 -5.92 5.42
C ALA A 24 0.99 -6.01 6.96
N ARG A 25 0.79 -7.20 7.55
CA ARG A 25 1.17 -7.48 8.94
C ARG A 25 2.35 -8.45 8.95
N GLU A 26 3.35 -8.19 9.77
CA GLU A 26 4.34 -9.22 10.11
C GLU A 26 3.61 -10.38 10.83
N GLY A 27 3.79 -11.61 10.35
CA GLY A 27 3.30 -12.82 11.03
C GLY A 27 1.89 -13.32 10.66
N ALA A 28 1.42 -13.16 9.42
CA ALA A 28 0.21 -13.85 8.95
C ALA A 28 0.49 -14.91 7.90
N ILE A 29 0.18 -16.16 8.25
CA ILE A 29 -0.07 -17.25 7.31
C ILE A 29 -1.58 -17.26 7.03
N ALA A 30 -2.00 -16.94 5.80
CA ALA A 30 -3.38 -17.20 5.38
C ALA A 30 -3.50 -17.38 3.86
N TRP A 31 -4.18 -18.47 3.52
CA TRP A 31 -4.65 -18.88 2.20
C TRP A 31 -5.93 -18.13 1.84
N GLY A 32 -6.03 -17.67 0.58
CA GLY A 32 -7.31 -17.43 -0.08
C GLY A 32 -7.70 -15.97 -0.36
N GLY A 33 -7.78 -15.65 -1.66
CA GLY A 33 -8.88 -14.86 -2.24
C GLY A 33 -8.95 -13.37 -1.93
N SER A 34 -8.44 -12.55 -2.85
CA SER A 34 -8.83 -11.15 -3.00
C SER A 34 -10.30 -11.04 -3.41
N SER A 35 -11.12 -10.50 -2.52
CA SER A 35 -12.21 -9.58 -2.85
C SER A 35 -12.73 -8.92 -1.56
N THR A 36 -13.13 -7.65 -1.65
CA THR A 36 -13.95 -6.85 -0.70
C THR A 36 -13.23 -5.81 0.18
N ASN A 37 -13.44 -4.54 -0.19
CA ASN A 37 -13.43 -3.31 0.63
C ASN A 37 -12.30 -3.13 1.67
N ALA A 38 -11.05 -3.05 1.20
CA ALA A 38 -10.05 -2.35 2.00
C ALA A 38 -10.48 -0.88 2.14
N ALA A 39 -10.52 -0.37 3.37
CA ALA A 39 -10.92 1.01 3.61
C ALA A 39 -9.96 1.96 2.88
N GLU A 40 -10.53 2.94 2.20
CA GLU A 40 -9.79 4.01 1.55
C GLU A 40 -8.85 4.66 2.56
N THR A 41 -7.60 4.89 2.15
CA THR A 41 -6.65 5.60 3.00
C THR A 41 -7.05 7.06 3.09
N ASP A 42 -7.21 7.57 4.31
CA ASP A 42 -7.63 8.96 4.55
C ASP A 42 -6.51 9.96 4.22
N GLY A 43 -6.44 10.29 2.95
CA GLY A 43 -5.48 11.24 2.41
C GLY A 43 -5.80 11.66 0.98
N HIS A 44 -4.91 12.45 0.41
CA HIS A 44 -5.00 12.91 -0.96
C HIS A 44 -3.62 12.90 -1.63
N TRP A 45 -3.66 12.83 -2.96
CA TRP A 45 -2.48 12.89 -3.80
C TRP A 45 -1.93 14.31 -3.91
N VAL A 46 -0.62 14.45 -3.78
CA VAL A 46 0.13 15.68 -4.00
C VAL A 46 1.14 15.46 -5.11
N ALA A 47 1.06 16.28 -6.15
CA ALA A 47 2.05 16.31 -7.22
C ALA A 47 3.26 17.14 -6.79
N ASN A 48 4.45 16.53 -6.81
CA ASN A 48 5.70 17.21 -6.52
C ASN A 48 6.24 17.94 -7.76
N ARG A 49 7.10 18.95 -7.54
CA ARG A 49 7.71 19.75 -8.63
C ARG A 49 8.58 18.93 -9.60
N ASP A 50 9.02 17.75 -9.18
CA ASP A 50 9.83 16.83 -9.97
C ASP A 50 9.00 15.81 -10.75
N GLY A 51 7.66 15.95 -10.76
CA GLY A 51 6.74 15.05 -11.44
C GLY A 51 6.44 13.75 -10.68
N SER A 52 7.02 13.56 -9.50
CA SER A 52 6.66 12.44 -8.62
C SER A 52 5.38 12.73 -7.85
N TRP A 53 4.73 11.68 -7.35
CA TRP A 53 3.52 11.81 -6.53
C TRP A 53 3.79 11.40 -5.10
N SER A 54 3.18 12.10 -4.15
CA SER A 54 3.17 11.75 -2.73
C SER A 54 1.73 11.62 -2.26
N PHE A 55 1.50 10.87 -1.19
CA PHE A 55 0.19 10.75 -0.56
C PHE A 55 0.25 11.38 0.83
N VAL A 56 -0.66 12.29 1.13
CA VAL A 56 -0.65 13.09 2.36
C VAL A 56 -1.91 12.82 3.15
N SER A 57 -1.77 12.58 4.46
CA SER A 57 -2.91 12.34 5.34
C SER A 57 -3.77 13.59 5.51
N ASN A 58 -5.09 13.43 5.43
CA ASN A 58 -6.02 14.53 5.68
C ASN A 58 -6.09 14.92 7.16
N GLN A 59 -5.66 14.06 8.07
CA GLN A 59 -5.74 14.29 9.50
C GLN A 59 -4.70 15.28 10.01
N ASN A 60 -3.48 15.21 9.48
CA ASN A 60 -2.34 15.96 10.01
C ASN A 60 -1.42 16.56 8.92
N GLY A 61 -1.72 16.34 7.64
CA GLY A 61 -0.88 16.82 6.55
C GLY A 61 0.48 16.14 6.43
N ALA A 62 0.70 15.02 7.14
CA ALA A 62 1.95 14.28 7.07
C ALA A 62 1.99 13.36 5.83
N PRO A 63 3.17 13.16 5.20
CA PRO A 63 3.32 12.21 4.11
C PRO A 63 3.14 10.78 4.63
N ILE A 64 2.24 10.04 4.00
CA ILE A 64 2.02 8.62 4.28
C ILE A 64 3.03 7.80 3.47
N LYS A 65 3.62 6.79 4.10
CA LYS A 65 4.56 5.84 3.48
C LYS A 65 3.98 4.43 3.53
N GLY A 66 4.39 3.58 2.59
CA GLY A 66 3.93 2.20 2.47
C GLY A 66 2.68 2.06 1.61
N TRP A 67 1.86 1.07 1.93
CA TRP A 67 0.67 0.70 1.16
C TRP A 67 -0.46 1.72 1.32
N ILE A 68 -1.04 2.14 0.20
CA ILE A 68 -2.17 3.06 0.11
C ILE A 68 -3.29 2.39 -0.67
N VAL A 69 -4.52 2.56 -0.22
CA VAL A 69 -5.72 2.26 -0.99
C VAL A 69 -6.36 3.57 -1.38
N ASN A 70 -6.48 3.81 -2.69
CA ASN A 70 -7.17 4.97 -3.21
C ASN A 70 -8.05 4.59 -4.41
N GLN A 71 -9.33 4.94 -4.37
CA GLN A 71 -10.33 4.60 -5.39
C GLN A 71 -10.36 3.11 -5.73
N HIS A 72 -10.36 2.24 -4.71
CA HIS A 72 -10.33 0.78 -4.83
C HIS A 72 -9.08 0.22 -5.54
N GLN A 73 -8.02 1.03 -5.68
CA GLN A 73 -6.73 0.62 -6.25
C GLN A 73 -5.65 0.68 -5.17
N TRP A 74 -4.68 -0.23 -5.27
CA TRP A 74 -3.53 -0.28 -4.38
C TRP A 74 -2.36 0.50 -4.95
N TYR A 75 -1.68 1.27 -4.12
CA TYR A 75 -0.46 2.01 -4.46
C TYR A 75 0.57 1.79 -3.37
N PHE A 76 1.82 2.11 -3.67
CA PHE A 76 2.90 2.06 -2.68
C PHE A 76 3.71 3.34 -2.72
N ILE A 77 3.90 3.94 -1.54
CA ILE A 77 4.78 5.09 -1.33
C ILE A 77 6.08 4.56 -0.70
N GLY A 78 7.20 4.75 -1.39
CA GLY A 78 8.51 4.35 -0.90
C GLY A 78 8.95 5.15 0.33
N ASP A 79 10.06 4.72 0.94
CA ASP A 79 10.58 5.35 2.16
C ASP A 79 10.97 6.83 1.97
N ASN A 80 11.25 7.22 0.73
CA ASN A 80 11.49 8.60 0.31
C ASN A 80 10.22 9.47 0.24
N GLY A 81 9.05 8.91 0.57
CA GLY A 81 7.76 9.61 0.51
C GLY A 81 7.20 9.78 -0.91
N ARG A 82 7.74 9.04 -1.89
CA ARG A 82 7.33 9.12 -3.30
C ARG A 82 6.66 7.83 -3.73
N MET A 83 5.63 7.94 -4.56
CA MET A 83 4.95 6.83 -5.20
C MET A 83 5.95 6.06 -6.07
N VAL A 84 5.96 4.74 -5.90
CA VAL A 84 6.79 3.84 -6.72
C VAL A 84 6.01 3.38 -7.95
N THR A 85 6.76 3.01 -8.98
CA THR A 85 6.24 2.41 -10.20
C THR A 85 7.13 1.24 -10.63
N GLY A 86 6.66 0.42 -11.57
CA GLY A 86 7.37 -0.75 -12.07
C GLY A 86 7.44 -1.88 -11.06
N TRP A 87 8.39 -2.79 -11.31
CA TRP A 87 8.67 -3.93 -10.43
C TRP A 87 9.28 -3.49 -9.11
N GLN A 88 8.71 -3.98 -8.01
CA GLN A 88 9.16 -3.73 -6.66
C GLN A 88 9.25 -5.05 -5.90
N PHE A 89 10.41 -5.30 -5.30
CA PHE A 89 10.63 -6.45 -4.43
C PHE A 89 10.32 -6.07 -3.00
N LEU A 90 9.15 -6.48 -2.51
CA LEU A 90 8.63 -6.15 -1.18
C LEU A 90 8.33 -7.44 -0.43
N ASN A 91 8.76 -7.55 0.83
CA ASN A 91 8.47 -8.71 1.68
C ASN A 91 8.74 -10.08 1.02
N LYS A 92 9.83 -10.19 0.26
CA LYS A 92 10.25 -11.40 -0.50
C LYS A 92 9.36 -11.77 -1.70
N CYS A 93 8.45 -10.89 -2.11
CA CYS A 93 7.58 -11.05 -3.26
C CYS A 93 7.82 -9.93 -4.27
N TRP A 94 7.57 -10.22 -5.55
CA TRP A 94 7.60 -9.23 -6.62
C TRP A 94 6.21 -8.71 -6.90
N TYR A 95 6.08 -7.38 -6.89
CA TYR A 95 4.86 -6.66 -7.20
C TYR A 95 5.11 -5.73 -8.38
N TYR A 96 4.12 -5.56 -9.25
CA TYR A 96 4.21 -4.63 -10.37
C TYR A 96 3.22 -3.48 -10.22
N PHE A 97 3.75 -2.27 -10.08
CA PHE A 97 2.98 -1.04 -10.07
C PHE A 97 2.99 -0.42 -11.46
N SER A 98 1.84 0.06 -11.93
CA SER A 98 1.69 0.57 -13.28
C SER A 98 2.67 1.71 -13.57
N ALA A 99 3.61 1.51 -14.50
CA ALA A 99 4.54 2.55 -14.91
C ALA A 99 3.92 3.58 -15.86
N GLN A 100 2.77 3.26 -16.45
CA GLN A 100 2.11 4.08 -17.47
C GLN A 100 0.63 4.21 -17.19
N LYS A 101 0.01 5.28 -17.71
CA LYS A 101 -1.43 5.44 -17.66
C LYS A 101 -2.04 4.53 -18.72
N MET A 102 -2.77 3.51 -18.29
CA MET A 102 -3.53 2.63 -19.18
C MET A 102 -5.02 2.76 -18.88
N GLU A 103 -5.85 2.39 -19.85
CA GLU A 103 -7.29 2.32 -19.67
C GLU A 103 -7.61 1.40 -18.49
N ASN A 104 -8.34 1.92 -17.49
CA ASN A 104 -8.66 1.22 -16.24
C ASN A 104 -7.44 0.82 -15.37
N GLN A 105 -6.27 1.43 -15.57
CA GLN A 105 -5.09 1.24 -14.72
C GLN A 105 -4.32 2.56 -14.55
N PRO A 106 -4.57 3.31 -13.46
CA PRO A 106 -3.86 4.54 -13.14
C PRO A 106 -2.34 4.31 -12.98
N VAL A 107 -1.53 5.35 -13.20
CA VAL A 107 -0.08 5.26 -12.89
C VAL A 107 0.10 4.98 -11.40
N GLY A 108 1.03 4.08 -11.07
CA GLY A 108 1.34 3.66 -9.71
C GLY A 108 0.37 2.66 -9.10
N SER A 109 -0.73 2.33 -9.77
CA SER A 109 -1.67 1.33 -9.27
C SER A 109 -1.11 -0.09 -9.45
N LEU A 110 -1.34 -0.95 -8.46
CA LEU A 110 -0.89 -2.34 -8.43
C LEU A 110 -1.64 -3.19 -9.47
N TYR A 111 -0.91 -4.06 -10.15
CA TYR A 111 -1.49 -5.11 -10.97
C TYR A 111 -1.96 -6.26 -10.07
N VAL A 112 -3.21 -6.67 -10.21
CA VAL A 112 -3.78 -7.83 -9.50
C VAL A 112 -4.59 -8.69 -10.46
N ASN A 113 -4.46 -10.01 -10.33
CA ASN A 113 -5.18 -11.03 -11.11
C ASN A 113 -5.13 -10.81 -12.64
N LYS A 114 -3.97 -10.43 -13.16
CA LYS A 114 -3.79 -10.08 -14.58
C LYS A 114 -2.35 -10.30 -15.04
N VAL A 115 -2.09 -10.00 -16.32
CA VAL A 115 -0.76 -10.03 -16.93
C VAL A 115 -0.18 -8.62 -16.93
N THR A 116 1.06 -8.46 -16.51
CA THR A 116 1.82 -7.21 -16.59
C THR A 116 2.17 -6.88 -18.05
N PRO A 117 2.47 -5.61 -18.40
CA PRO A 117 2.78 -5.25 -19.79
C PRO A 117 3.98 -5.99 -20.41
N ASP A 118 4.87 -6.50 -19.57
CA ASP A 118 6.04 -7.30 -19.94
C ASP A 118 5.79 -8.83 -19.93
N GLY A 119 4.54 -9.26 -19.74
CA GLY A 119 4.11 -10.64 -19.98
C GLY A 119 4.07 -11.56 -18.75
N TYR A 120 4.30 -11.05 -17.55
CA TYR A 120 4.27 -11.87 -16.33
C TYR A 120 2.88 -11.90 -15.70
N ARG A 121 2.48 -13.07 -15.19
CA ARG A 121 1.21 -13.22 -14.46
C ARG A 121 1.41 -12.81 -13.00
N VAL A 122 0.45 -12.05 -12.48
CA VAL A 122 0.33 -11.77 -11.04
C VAL A 122 -0.96 -12.36 -10.50
N ASP A 123 -0.90 -12.87 -9.28
CA ASP A 123 -2.02 -13.51 -8.61
C ASP A 123 -3.06 -12.48 -8.09
N SER A 124 -4.06 -12.95 -7.34
CA SER A 124 -5.10 -12.11 -6.76
C SER A 124 -4.58 -11.06 -5.77
N ASN A 125 -3.36 -11.23 -5.25
CA ASN A 125 -2.68 -10.34 -4.32
C ASN A 125 -1.67 -9.42 -5.03
N GLY A 126 -1.53 -9.54 -6.35
CA GLY A 126 -0.56 -8.80 -7.15
C GLY A 126 0.87 -9.35 -7.04
N ILE A 127 1.02 -10.55 -6.51
CA ILE A 127 2.31 -11.23 -6.39
C ILE A 127 2.60 -11.92 -7.72
N TRP A 128 3.79 -11.70 -8.26
CA TRP A 128 4.28 -12.42 -9.43
C TRP A 128 4.30 -13.93 -9.17
N ILE A 129 3.76 -14.67 -10.13
CA ILE A 129 3.81 -16.12 -10.19
C ILE A 129 4.68 -16.54 -11.38
N SER A 130 5.68 -17.37 -11.09
CA SER A 130 6.56 -18.00 -12.09
C SER A 130 5.86 -19.13 -12.82
#